data_AF-E1VFI4-F1
#
_entry.id   AF-E1VFI4-F1
#
_cell.length_a   1.000
_cell.length_b   1.000
_cell.length_c   1.000
_cell.angle_alpha   90.00
_cell.angle_beta   90.00
_cell.angle_gamma   90.00
#
_symmetry.space_group_name_H-M   'P 1'
#
loop_
_entity.id
_entity.type
_entity.pdbx_description
1 polymer ?
#
loop_
_entity_poly.entity_id
_entity_poly.type
_entity_poly.pdbx_seq_one_letter_code
_entity_poly.pdbx_strand_id
1 'polypeptide(L)'
;MGRITNWIIGIAKSLIKESDVEVLVKSVTDTLKERPNFVPQLVSHMDTKLIAKLANDVLRSNPEFVAGIVKGLDFHEIGRVVNGALRENPDLVPNLISTLSTDLIADAVNRSVHKHPEFSADLVGRLDPAFVANVVNLVLDRNLEFASTMVDRIDRAKLESWRSKLIH
;
A
#
# COMPACT_ATOMS: atom_id res chain seq x y z
N MET A 1 12.13 20.49 10.64
CA MET A 1 11.73 19.80 9.40
C MET A 1 10.22 19.92 9.07
N GLY A 2 9.52 21.02 9.40
CA GLY A 2 8.05 21.09 9.22
C GLY A 2 7.52 21.83 7.98
N ARG A 3 8.21 22.89 7.53
CA ARG A 3 7.64 23.82 6.53
C ARG A 3 7.76 23.32 5.09
N ILE A 4 8.92 22.82 4.70
CA ILE A 4 9.18 22.28 3.35
C ILE A 4 8.33 21.02 3.12
N THR A 5 8.25 20.17 4.12
CA THR A 5 7.49 18.91 4.09
C THR A 5 6.00 19.15 3.88
N ASN A 6 5.42 20.11 4.61
CA ASN A 6 4.02 20.49 4.42
C ASN A 6 3.77 21.15 3.05
N TRP A 7 4.75 21.87 2.52
CA TRP A 7 4.66 22.47 1.19
C TRP A 7 4.67 21.40 0.08
N ILE A 8 5.57 20.41 0.15
CA ILE A 8 5.60 19.27 -0.79
C ILE A 8 4.29 18.48 -0.73
N ILE A 9 3.78 18.19 0.47
CA ILE A 9 2.48 17.52 0.65
C ILE A 9 1.36 18.35 0.02
N GLY A 10 1.38 19.67 0.18
CA GLY A 10 0.40 20.58 -0.42
C GLY A 10 0.40 20.52 -1.94
N ILE A 11 1.57 20.53 -2.56
CA ILE A 11 1.71 20.40 -4.02
C ILE A 11 1.16 19.05 -4.51
N ALA A 12 1.58 17.95 -3.87
CA ALA A 12 1.11 16.62 -4.24
C ALA A 12 -0.43 16.52 -4.15
N LYS A 13 -1.03 17.10 -3.11
CA LYS A 13 -2.49 17.16 -2.95
C LYS A 13 -3.17 17.99 -4.03
N SER A 14 -2.61 19.16 -4.39
CA SER A 14 -3.17 20.00 -5.46
C SER A 14 -3.14 19.25 -6.79
N LEU A 15 -2.01 18.61 -7.12
CA LEU A 15 -1.86 17.84 -8.35
C LEU A 15 -2.87 16.68 -8.42
N ILE A 16 -3.07 15.95 -7.32
CA ILE A 16 -4.05 14.86 -7.27
C ILE A 16 -5.48 15.38 -7.45
N LYS A 17 -5.80 16.55 -6.88
CA LYS A 17 -7.14 17.13 -6.93
C LYS A 17 -7.48 17.76 -8.29
N GLU A 18 -6.50 18.38 -8.94
CA GLU A 18 -6.68 19.14 -10.18
C GLU A 18 -6.52 18.29 -11.44
N SER A 19 -5.83 17.16 -11.34
CA SER A 19 -5.60 16.28 -12.49
C SER A 19 -6.72 15.25 -12.66
N ASP A 20 -6.91 14.82 -13.90
CA ASP A 20 -7.73 13.65 -14.20
C ASP A 20 -7.12 12.40 -13.53
N VAL A 21 -7.93 11.70 -12.74
CA VAL A 21 -7.53 10.48 -12.01
C VAL A 21 -7.00 9.43 -12.98
N GLU A 22 -7.59 9.28 -14.17
CA GLU A 22 -7.15 8.31 -15.16
C GLU A 22 -5.76 8.63 -15.70
N VAL A 23 -5.47 9.92 -15.92
CA VAL A 23 -4.15 10.38 -16.36
C VAL A 23 -3.09 10.13 -15.29
N LEU A 24 -3.41 10.41 -14.02
CA LEU A 24 -2.48 10.16 -12.92
C LEU A 24 -2.21 8.66 -12.74
N VAL A 25 -3.26 7.84 -12.79
CA VAL A 25 -3.15 6.38 -12.71
C VAL A 25 -2.24 5.87 -13.82
N LYS A 26 -2.47 6.29 -15.07
CA LYS A 26 -1.64 5.90 -16.20
C LYS A 26 -0.18 6.33 -16.02
N SER A 27 0.06 7.56 -15.59
CA SER A 27 1.41 8.08 -15.36
C SER A 27 2.17 7.29 -14.28
N VAL A 28 1.50 6.96 -13.18
CA VAL A 28 2.08 6.12 -12.12
C VAL A 28 2.36 4.72 -12.66
N THR A 29 1.40 4.09 -13.35
CA THR A 29 1.56 2.76 -13.95
C THR A 29 2.74 2.70 -14.92
N ASP A 30 2.83 3.66 -15.85
CA ASP A 30 3.91 3.73 -16.84
C ASP A 30 5.26 3.94 -16.16
N THR A 31 5.33 4.80 -15.14
CA THR A 31 6.56 5.02 -14.36
C THR A 31 7.03 3.75 -13.66
N LEU A 32 6.12 2.99 -13.06
CA LEU A 32 6.47 1.73 -12.38
C LEU A 32 6.96 0.66 -13.37
N LYS A 33 6.39 0.61 -14.58
CA LYS A 33 6.81 -0.28 -15.65
C LYS A 33 8.20 0.08 -16.18
N GLU A 34 8.41 1.36 -16.50
CA GLU A 34 9.66 1.84 -17.10
C GLU A 34 10.81 1.92 -16.08
N ARG A 35 10.49 2.22 -14.82
CA ARG A 35 11.47 2.49 -13.76
C ARG A 35 11.13 1.74 -12.46
N PRO A 36 11.27 0.42 -12.45
CA PRO A 36 10.81 -0.36 -11.31
C PRO A 36 11.63 -0.21 -10.03
N ASN A 37 12.88 0.21 -10.15
CA ASN A 37 13.73 0.53 -9.00
C ASN A 37 13.49 1.95 -8.48
N PHE A 38 12.67 2.76 -9.17
CA PHE A 38 12.39 4.13 -8.76
C PHE A 38 11.75 4.19 -7.38
N VAL A 39 10.73 3.35 -7.11
CA VAL A 39 10.06 3.34 -5.81
C VAL A 39 10.94 2.79 -4.68
N PRO A 40 11.62 1.63 -4.83
CA PRO A 40 12.59 1.17 -3.82
C PRO A 40 13.64 2.23 -3.47
N GLN A 41 14.23 2.86 -4.49
CA GLN A 41 15.21 3.92 -4.31
C GLN A 41 14.60 5.19 -3.68
N LEU A 42 13.40 5.60 -4.10
CA LEU A 42 12.75 6.76 -3.51
C LEU A 42 12.47 6.52 -2.02
N VAL A 43 11.92 5.36 -1.70
CA VAL A 43 11.56 4.98 -0.34
C VAL A 43 12.79 4.88 0.57
N SER A 44 13.93 4.39 0.06
CA SER A 44 15.18 4.32 0.86
C SER A 44 15.74 5.70 1.25
N HIS A 45 15.33 6.77 0.54
CA HIS A 45 15.74 8.14 0.84
C HIS A 45 14.66 8.97 1.58
N MET A 46 13.48 8.40 1.83
CA MET A 46 12.36 9.10 2.45
C MET A 46 12.20 8.73 3.92
N ASP A 47 11.83 9.74 4.73
CA ASP A 47 11.41 9.52 6.12
C ASP A 47 10.12 8.67 6.14
N THR A 48 10.14 7.54 6.84
CA THR A 48 9.00 6.63 6.93
C THR A 48 7.76 7.27 7.55
N LYS A 49 7.91 8.23 8.48
CA LYS A 49 6.79 9.00 9.04
C LYS A 49 6.16 9.90 7.99
N LEU A 50 6.97 10.46 7.08
CA LEU A 50 6.47 11.25 5.96
C LEU A 50 5.67 10.36 5.00
N ILE A 51 6.19 9.18 4.66
CA ILE A 51 5.49 8.21 3.81
C ILE A 51 4.14 7.83 4.45
N ALA A 52 4.14 7.48 5.74
CA ALA A 52 2.92 7.11 6.45
C ALA A 52 1.89 8.26 6.50
N LYS A 53 2.34 9.50 6.73
CA LYS A 53 1.45 10.68 6.70
C LYS A 53 0.84 10.88 5.32
N LEU A 54 1.64 10.77 4.26
CA LEU A 54 1.16 10.85 2.87
C LEU A 54 0.15 9.74 2.56
N ALA A 55 0.43 8.51 2.97
CA ALA A 55 -0.47 7.38 2.79
C ALA A 55 -1.81 7.62 3.50
N ASN A 56 -1.80 8.03 4.77
CA ASN A 56 -3.01 8.38 5.52
C ASN A 56 -3.82 9.50 4.83
N ASP A 57 -3.13 10.53 4.33
CA ASP A 57 -3.76 11.66 3.64
C ASP A 57 -4.40 11.22 2.31
N VAL A 58 -3.70 10.41 1.51
CA VAL A 58 -4.21 9.89 0.23
C VAL A 58 -5.41 8.96 0.46
N LEU A 59 -5.32 8.04 1.42
CA LEU A 59 -6.42 7.12 1.75
C LEU A 59 -7.67 7.85 2.22
N ARG A 60 -7.52 8.96 2.95
CA ARG A 60 -8.62 9.76 3.47
C ARG A 60 -9.24 10.66 2.42
N SER A 61 -8.42 11.35 1.64
CA SER A 61 -8.89 12.41 0.74
C SER A 61 -9.14 11.95 -0.69
N ASN A 62 -8.55 10.82 -1.12
CA ASN A 62 -8.58 10.38 -2.51
C ASN A 62 -8.83 8.86 -2.65
N PRO A 63 -9.92 8.32 -2.08
CA PRO A 63 -10.21 6.89 -2.15
C PRO A 63 -10.41 6.38 -3.59
N GLU A 64 -10.96 7.20 -4.50
CA GLU A 64 -11.14 6.85 -5.91
C GLU A 64 -9.82 6.82 -6.69
N PHE A 65 -8.86 7.68 -6.34
CA PHE A 65 -7.52 7.63 -6.91
C PHE A 65 -6.83 6.31 -6.56
N VAL A 66 -6.95 5.87 -5.30
CA VAL A 66 -6.41 4.58 -4.85
C VAL A 66 -7.09 3.41 -5.57
N ALA A 67 -8.41 3.45 -5.73
CA ALA A 67 -9.14 2.43 -6.50
C ALA A 67 -8.72 2.42 -7.98
N GLY A 68 -8.52 3.59 -8.58
CA GLY A 68 -8.00 3.74 -9.93
C GLY A 68 -6.61 3.13 -10.10
N ILE A 69 -5.71 3.39 -9.15
CA ILE A 69 -4.37 2.77 -9.11
C ILE A 69 -4.48 1.25 -9.06
N VAL A 70 -5.27 0.70 -8.14
CA VAL A 70 -5.47 -0.75 -8.00
C VAL A 70 -6.00 -1.36 -9.29
N LYS A 71 -6.93 -0.68 -9.97
CA LYS A 71 -7.49 -1.13 -11.26
C LYS A 71 -6.48 -1.04 -12.41
N GLY A 72 -5.64 -0.02 -12.42
CA GLY A 72 -4.75 0.32 -13.55
C GLY A 72 -3.36 -0.32 -13.49
N LEU A 73 -2.99 -0.95 -12.37
CA LEU A 73 -1.67 -1.53 -12.18
C LEU A 73 -1.62 -3.02 -12.52
N ASP A 74 -0.49 -3.41 -13.11
CA ASP A 74 -0.14 -4.82 -13.36
C ASP A 74 0.39 -5.48 -12.08
N PHE A 75 -0.16 -6.64 -11.73
CA PHE A 75 0.17 -7.41 -10.52
C PHE A 75 1.63 -7.86 -10.50
N HIS A 76 2.22 -8.17 -11.66
CA HIS A 76 3.63 -8.56 -11.77
C HIS A 76 4.53 -7.40 -11.37
N GLU A 77 4.20 -6.20 -11.84
CA GLU A 77 5.01 -5.00 -11.60
C GLU A 77 4.91 -4.52 -10.16
N ILE A 78 3.70 -4.52 -9.56
CA ILE A 78 3.57 -4.20 -8.14
C ILE A 78 4.34 -5.20 -7.28
N GLY A 79 4.13 -6.50 -7.49
CA GLY A 79 4.78 -7.53 -6.67
C GLY A 79 6.30 -7.35 -6.69
N ARG A 80 6.86 -7.06 -7.87
CA ARG A 80 8.29 -6.79 -8.03
C ARG A 80 8.76 -5.51 -7.34
N VAL A 81 8.03 -4.42 -7.49
CA VAL A 81 8.34 -3.13 -6.82
C VAL A 81 8.27 -3.28 -5.31
N VAL A 82 7.22 -3.92 -4.79
CA VAL A 82 7.02 -4.18 -3.37
C VAL A 82 8.14 -5.06 -2.84
N ASN A 83 8.42 -6.21 -3.47
CA ASN A 83 9.52 -7.08 -3.07
C ASN A 83 10.88 -6.36 -3.08
N GLY A 84 11.12 -5.47 -4.06
CA GLY A 84 12.32 -4.65 -4.12
C GLY A 84 12.44 -3.66 -2.96
N ALA A 85 11.38 -2.88 -2.69
CA ALA A 85 11.37 -1.90 -1.61
C ALA A 85 11.55 -2.56 -0.24
N LEU A 86 10.95 -3.75 -0.07
CA LEU A 86 11.02 -4.57 1.12
C LEU A 86 12.41 -5.20 1.33
N ARG A 87 13.07 -5.62 0.26
CA ARG A 87 14.46 -6.12 0.31
C ARG A 87 15.45 -5.01 0.65
N GLU A 88 15.29 -3.83 0.06
CA GLU A 88 16.17 -2.69 0.33
C GLU A 88 15.92 -2.07 1.71
N ASN A 89 14.69 -2.16 2.23
CA ASN A 89 14.30 -1.55 3.50
C ASN A 89 13.44 -2.51 4.34
N PRO A 90 14.03 -3.52 5.00
CA PRO A 90 13.28 -4.51 5.79
C PRO A 90 12.46 -3.89 6.94
N ASP A 91 12.94 -2.80 7.54
CA ASP A 91 12.24 -2.07 8.60
C ASP A 91 11.16 -1.10 8.07
N LEU A 92 10.98 -0.98 6.75
CA LEU A 92 9.98 -0.08 6.16
C LEU A 92 8.59 -0.35 6.71
N VAL A 93 8.13 -1.60 6.63
CA VAL A 93 6.77 -1.98 7.04
C VAL A 93 6.53 -1.78 8.54
N PRO A 94 7.38 -2.30 9.47
CA PRO A 94 7.15 -2.06 10.90
C PRO A 94 7.18 -0.57 11.26
N ASN A 95 8.02 0.24 10.61
CA ASN A 95 8.06 1.69 10.83
C ASN A 95 6.85 2.44 10.25
N LEU A 96 6.33 1.99 9.11
CA LEU A 96 5.10 2.53 8.55
C LEU A 96 3.91 2.22 9.46
N ILE A 97 3.80 0.98 9.90
CA ILE A 97 2.67 0.51 10.72
C ILE A 97 2.56 1.26 12.04
N SER A 98 3.68 1.69 12.63
CA SER A 98 3.65 2.50 13.86
C SER A 98 3.03 3.90 13.67
N THR A 99 2.78 4.32 12.42
CA THR A 99 2.31 5.67 12.08
C THR A 99 1.06 5.66 11.19
N LEU A 100 0.77 4.54 10.51
CA LEU A 100 -0.41 4.39 9.68
C LEU A 100 -1.68 4.32 10.53
N SER A 101 -2.76 4.91 10.03
CA SER A 101 -4.08 4.77 10.64
C SER A 101 -4.65 3.40 10.31
N THR A 102 -4.75 2.54 11.32
CA THR A 102 -5.28 1.18 11.17
C THR A 102 -6.67 1.16 10.55
N ASP A 103 -7.53 2.10 10.93
CA ASP A 103 -8.89 2.24 10.38
C ASP A 103 -8.87 2.51 8.87
N LEU A 104 -8.03 3.45 8.42
CA LEU A 104 -7.92 3.76 6.99
C LEU A 104 -7.35 2.59 6.18
N ILE A 105 -6.41 1.84 6.75
CA ILE A 105 -5.83 0.65 6.11
C ILE A 105 -6.87 -0.48 6.04
N ALA A 106 -7.56 -0.78 7.13
CA ALA A 106 -8.60 -1.80 7.16
C ALA A 106 -9.70 -1.51 6.14
N ASP A 107 -10.15 -0.26 6.06
CA ASP A 107 -11.11 0.21 5.07
C ASP A 107 -10.62 0.03 3.64
N ALA A 108 -9.34 0.36 3.38
CA ALA A 108 -8.74 0.19 2.06
C ALA A 108 -8.63 -1.28 1.67
N VAL A 109 -8.21 -2.15 2.59
CA VAL A 109 -8.14 -3.61 2.40
C VAL A 109 -9.54 -4.16 2.10
N ASN A 110 -10.54 -3.83 2.92
CA ASN A 110 -11.92 -4.27 2.72
C ASN A 110 -12.47 -3.83 1.36
N ARG A 111 -12.21 -2.58 0.93
CA ARG A 111 -12.60 -2.09 -0.39
C ARG A 111 -11.87 -2.81 -1.52
N SER A 112 -10.56 -3.05 -1.38
CA SER A 112 -9.75 -3.75 -2.38
C SER A 112 -10.23 -5.19 -2.56
N VAL A 113 -10.38 -5.95 -1.48
CA VAL A 113 -10.86 -7.34 -1.55
C VAL A 113 -12.28 -7.40 -2.12
N HIS A 114 -13.14 -6.43 -1.81
CA HIS A 114 -14.51 -6.41 -2.31
C HIS A 114 -14.63 -6.01 -3.78
N LYS A 115 -13.97 -4.93 -4.20
CA LYS A 115 -14.08 -4.38 -5.58
C LYS A 115 -13.11 -5.06 -6.55
N HIS A 116 -11.97 -5.56 -6.05
CA HIS A 116 -10.86 -6.10 -6.84
C HIS A 116 -10.29 -7.38 -6.18
N PRO A 117 -11.11 -8.45 -6.06
CA PRO A 117 -10.68 -9.69 -5.40
C PRO A 117 -9.52 -10.39 -6.11
N GLU A 118 -9.47 -10.36 -7.45
CA GLU A 118 -8.39 -10.96 -8.26
C GLU A 118 -7.06 -10.23 -8.07
N PHE A 119 -7.09 -8.88 -8.06
CA PHE A 119 -5.90 -8.08 -7.75
C PHE A 119 -5.30 -8.46 -6.40
N SER A 120 -6.16 -8.61 -5.38
CA SER A 120 -5.73 -8.93 -4.02
C SER A 120 -5.16 -10.36 -3.93
N ALA A 121 -5.77 -11.32 -4.64
CA ALA A 121 -5.27 -12.69 -4.84
C ALA A 121 -3.88 -12.72 -5.47
N ASP A 122 -3.76 -12.12 -6.65
CA ASP A 122 -2.54 -12.20 -7.44
C ASP A 122 -1.38 -11.45 -6.79
N LEU A 123 -1.65 -10.32 -6.15
CA LEU A 123 -0.64 -9.60 -5.40
C LEU A 123 -0.08 -10.47 -4.28
N VAL A 124 -0.94 -11.02 -3.41
CA VAL A 124 -0.51 -11.88 -2.30
C VAL A 124 0.26 -13.10 -2.81
N GLY A 125 -0.20 -13.73 -3.91
CA GLY A 125 0.49 -14.87 -4.52
C GLY A 125 1.87 -14.55 -5.11
N ARG A 126 2.19 -13.28 -5.36
CA ARG A 126 3.47 -12.82 -5.93
C ARG A 126 4.43 -12.23 -4.89
N LEU A 127 3.97 -11.97 -3.67
CA LEU A 127 4.86 -11.55 -2.59
C LEU A 127 5.77 -12.71 -2.19
N ASP A 128 7.03 -12.39 -1.87
CA ASP A 128 7.96 -13.38 -1.34
C ASP A 128 7.43 -13.95 -0.01
N PRO A 129 7.11 -15.26 0.09
CA PRO A 129 6.50 -15.82 1.29
C PRO A 129 7.39 -15.72 2.53
N ALA A 130 8.71 -15.83 2.36
CA ALA A 130 9.65 -15.71 3.48
C ALA A 130 9.67 -14.28 4.01
N PHE A 131 9.58 -13.30 3.11
CA PHE A 131 9.51 -11.90 3.51
C PHE A 131 8.17 -11.56 4.18
N VAL A 132 7.04 -12.04 3.63
CA VAL A 132 5.73 -11.86 4.25
C VAL A 132 5.72 -12.44 5.67
N ALA A 133 6.25 -13.65 5.86
CA ALA A 133 6.36 -14.25 7.18
C ALA A 133 7.20 -13.39 8.15
N ASN A 134 8.33 -12.86 7.69
CA ASN A 134 9.18 -11.99 8.49
C ASN A 134 8.45 -10.68 8.90
N VAL A 135 7.74 -10.05 7.97
CA VAL A 135 6.92 -8.86 8.28
C VAL A 135 5.84 -9.18 9.30
N VAL A 136 5.10 -10.27 9.09
CA VAL A 136 4.05 -10.69 10.02
C VAL A 136 4.62 -10.87 11.43
N ASN A 137 5.76 -11.55 11.55
CA ASN A 137 6.45 -11.73 12.84
C ASN A 137 6.85 -10.38 13.47
N LEU A 138 7.44 -9.47 12.70
CA LEU A 138 7.81 -8.14 13.18
C LEU A 138 6.60 -7.30 13.61
N VAL A 139 5.49 -7.42 12.91
CA VAL A 139 4.24 -6.73 13.25
C VAL A 139 3.63 -7.30 14.52
N LEU A 140 3.62 -8.63 14.68
CA LEU A 140 3.14 -9.27 15.90
C LEU A 140 4.01 -8.93 17.12
N ASP A 141 5.32 -8.83 16.93
CA ASP A 141 6.29 -8.49 17.99
C ASP A 141 6.20 -7.01 18.40
N ARG A 142 6.13 -6.09 17.43
CA ARG A 142 6.29 -4.64 17.68
C ARG A 142 5.00 -3.83 17.62
N ASN A 143 3.96 -4.35 16.98
CA ASN A 143 2.73 -3.63 16.65
C ASN A 143 1.49 -4.52 16.88
N LEU A 144 1.44 -5.22 18.01
CA LEU A 144 0.37 -6.18 18.32
C LEU A 144 -1.03 -5.55 18.26
N GLU A 145 -1.20 -4.32 18.75
CA GLU A 145 -2.48 -3.60 18.70
C GLU A 145 -2.95 -3.32 17.27
N PHE A 146 -2.01 -2.99 16.36
CA PHE A 146 -2.33 -2.87 14.95
C PHE A 146 -2.81 -4.21 14.39
N ALA A 147 -2.09 -5.30 14.68
CA ALA A 147 -2.45 -6.62 14.21
C ALA A 147 -3.83 -7.06 14.73
N SER A 148 -4.11 -6.89 16.02
CA SER A 148 -5.41 -7.25 16.61
C SER A 148 -6.54 -6.43 16.00
N THR A 149 -6.35 -5.11 15.89
CA THR A 149 -7.35 -4.22 15.31
C THR A 149 -7.62 -4.52 13.85
N MET A 150 -6.58 -4.85 13.06
CA MET A 150 -6.75 -5.29 11.68
C MET A 150 -7.56 -6.58 11.59
N VAL A 151 -7.25 -7.56 12.44
CA VAL A 151 -7.97 -8.84 12.49
C VAL A 151 -9.45 -8.66 12.88
N ASP A 152 -9.76 -7.68 13.71
CA ASP A 152 -11.13 -7.35 14.11
C ASP A 152 -11.89 -6.57 13.04
N ARG A 153 -11.19 -5.74 12.24
CA ARG A 153 -11.81 -4.85 11.24
C ARG A 153 -11.88 -5.43 9.83
N ILE A 154 -11.04 -6.39 9.49
CA ILE A 154 -11.13 -7.04 8.18
C ILE A 154 -12.37 -7.94 8.15
N ASP A 155 -13.13 -7.87 7.06
CA ASP A 155 -14.32 -8.69 6.83
C ASP A 155 -13.93 -10.17 6.62
N ARG A 156 -13.95 -10.94 7.72
CA ARG A 156 -13.55 -12.36 7.75
C ARG A 156 -14.37 -13.23 6.81
N ALA A 157 -15.69 -13.02 6.73
CA ALA A 157 -16.55 -13.82 5.85
C ALA A 157 -16.14 -13.64 4.38
N LYS A 158 -15.75 -12.43 3.99
CA LYS A 158 -15.24 -12.15 2.64
C LYS A 158 -13.85 -12.71 2.41
N LEU A 159 -12.97 -12.65 3.40
CA LEU A 159 -11.65 -13.30 3.31
C LEU A 159 -11.78 -14.82 3.12
N GLU A 160 -12.70 -15.47 3.82
CA GLU A 160 -12.94 -16.92 3.68
C GLU A 160 -13.52 -17.28 2.32
N SER A 161 -14.47 -16.48 1.83
CA SER A 161 -15.01 -16.61 0.47
C SER A 161 -13.95 -16.39 -0.62
N TRP A 162 -12.96 -15.54 -0.36
CA TRP A 162 -11.82 -15.33 -1.25
C TRP A 162 -10.82 -16.50 -1.18
N ARG A 163 -10.48 -16.97 0.03
CA ARG A 163 -9.54 -18.09 0.25
C ARG A 163 -9.99 -19.36 -0.47
N SER A 164 -11.29 -19.67 -0.48
CA SER A 164 -11.81 -20.86 -1.16
C SER A 164 -11.58 -20.83 -2.68
N LYS A 165 -11.48 -19.64 -3.29
CA LYS A 165 -11.23 -19.48 -4.73
C LYS A 165 -9.76 -19.67 -5.12
N LEU A 166 -8.82 -19.61 -4.17
CA LEU A 166 -7.38 -19.77 -4.40
C LEU A 166 -6.90 -21.23 -4.30
N ILE A 167 -7.72 -22.14 -3.77
CA ILE A 167 -7.34 -23.54 -3.48
C ILE A 167 -7.88 -24.51 -4.56
N HIS A 168 -8.24 -23.98 -5.73
CA HIS A 168 -8.70 -24.72 -6.92
C HIS A 168 -7.91 -24.29 -8.14
#